data_AF-A0A3A0G929-F1
#
_entry.id   AF-A0A3A0G929-F1
#
_cell.length_a   1.000
_cell.length_b   1.000
_cell.length_c   1.000
_cell.angle_alpha   90.00
_cell.angle_beta   90.00
_cell.angle_gamma   90.00
#
_symmetry.space_group_name_H-M   'P 1'
#
loop_
_entity.id
_entity.type
_entity.pdbx_description
1 polymer ?
#
loop_
_entity_poly.entity_id
_entity_poly.type
_entity_poly.pdbx_seq_one_letter_code
_entity_poly.pdbx_strand_id
1 'polypeptide(L)'
;MLDAALACLGRHALPEARPALLDLYAAYDGPLAKRDLGCHVRAAIMAALRHVARGADLPVVERALATYAFIPPGPMEVGQALRAAALLALAEIDMGLAGYRAVERLFDPHVSGMSGEPALTAVRVLAADGQSVALYQYALAGAHPAPEVLAECLKGLADAPAPVLASLVERHRAAADEAVQVGLVDLILAHPGGAAFHPVVFDLMRGARSHDLYHYLAFALVASRQRALVDGLAALAGPERDGRRLASLAEALALAVDAPAAREAVRAIERRLG
;
A
#
# COMPACT_ATOMS: atom_id res chain seq x y z
N MET A 1 -6.15 8.88 -26.83
CA MET A 1 -6.44 7.58 -27.49
C MET A 1 -5.39 6.52 -27.15
N LEU A 2 -4.09 6.85 -27.20
CA LEU A 2 -3.02 5.90 -26.86
C LEU A 2 -3.15 5.33 -25.43
N ASP A 3 -3.35 6.18 -24.43
CA ASP A 3 -3.46 5.73 -23.02
C ASP A 3 -4.61 4.74 -22.79
N ALA A 4 -5.75 4.96 -23.45
CA ALA A 4 -6.90 4.07 -23.36
C ALA A 4 -6.62 2.71 -24.02
N ALA A 5 -5.88 2.69 -25.13
CA ALA A 5 -5.46 1.45 -25.79
C ALA A 5 -4.46 0.67 -24.92
N LEU A 6 -3.46 1.35 -24.35
CA LEU A 6 -2.49 0.74 -23.42
C LEU A 6 -3.17 0.21 -22.15
N ALA A 7 -4.11 0.97 -21.58
CA ALA A 7 -4.90 0.52 -20.44
C ALA A 7 -5.78 -0.69 -20.77
N CYS A 8 -6.30 -0.79 -22.00
CA CYS A 8 -7.03 -1.97 -22.46
C CYS A 8 -6.10 -3.19 -22.54
N LEU A 9 -4.92 -3.04 -23.14
CA LEU A 9 -3.92 -4.11 -23.23
C LEU A 9 -3.40 -4.57 -21.87
N GLY A 10 -3.27 -3.66 -20.90
CA GLY A 10 -2.92 -4.01 -19.52
C GLY A 10 -3.98 -4.85 -18.80
N ARG A 11 -5.26 -4.77 -19.21
CA ARG A 11 -6.34 -5.61 -18.67
C ARG A 11 -6.56 -6.88 -19.49
N HIS A 12 -6.30 -6.82 -20.78
CA HIS A 12 -6.53 -7.89 -21.74
C HIS A 12 -5.26 -8.09 -22.57
N ALA A 13 -4.35 -8.90 -22.02
CA ALA A 13 -3.06 -9.17 -22.64
C ALA A 13 -3.23 -9.78 -24.03
N LEU A 14 -2.59 -9.17 -25.03
CA LEU A 14 -2.51 -9.68 -26.40
C LEU A 14 -1.04 -9.99 -26.73
N PRO A 15 -0.60 -11.26 -26.70
CA PRO A 15 0.79 -11.63 -26.94
C PRO A 15 1.36 -11.10 -28.25
N GLU A 16 0.53 -11.03 -29.30
CA GLU A 16 0.85 -10.50 -30.62
C GLU A 16 1.26 -9.01 -30.59
N ALA A 17 0.82 -8.26 -29.58
CA ALA A 17 1.12 -6.84 -29.44
C ALA A 17 2.53 -6.58 -28.89
N ARG A 18 3.23 -7.60 -28.37
CA ARG A 18 4.54 -7.45 -27.73
C ARG A 18 5.58 -6.73 -28.61
N PRO A 19 5.82 -7.09 -29.88
CA PRO A 19 6.79 -6.38 -30.73
C PRO A 19 6.42 -4.90 -30.88
N ALA A 20 5.15 -4.59 -31.11
CA ALA A 20 4.68 -3.22 -31.26
C ALA A 20 4.84 -2.39 -29.97
N LEU A 21 4.64 -3.00 -28.79
CA LEU A 21 4.88 -2.35 -27.50
C LEU A 21 6.37 -2.04 -27.29
N LEU A 22 7.27 -2.96 -27.67
CA LEU A 22 8.72 -2.74 -27.58
C LEU A 22 9.20 -1.64 -28.54
N ASP A 23 8.71 -1.64 -29.78
CA ASP A 23 9.01 -0.60 -30.77
C ASP A 23 8.52 0.78 -30.29
N LEU A 24 7.31 0.81 -29.71
CA LEU A 24 6.74 2.03 -29.16
C LEU A 24 7.55 2.52 -27.95
N TYR A 25 7.96 1.62 -27.06
CA TYR A 25 8.86 1.98 -25.95
C TYR A 25 10.15 2.60 -26.48
N ALA A 26 10.82 1.94 -27.43
CA ALA A 26 12.05 2.43 -28.03
C ALA A 26 11.89 3.80 -28.70
N ALA A 27 10.74 4.06 -29.33
CA ALA A 27 10.43 5.37 -29.89
C ALA A 27 10.37 6.46 -28.82
N TYR A 28 9.70 6.20 -27.68
CA TYR A 28 9.62 7.15 -26.56
C TYR A 28 10.90 7.24 -25.72
N ASP A 29 11.76 6.22 -25.75
CA ASP A 29 13.07 6.24 -25.10
C ASP A 29 14.12 7.03 -25.91
N GLY A 30 13.91 7.19 -27.22
CA GLY A 30 14.80 7.92 -28.11
C GLY A 30 14.10 9.06 -28.87
N PRO A 31 13.69 8.86 -30.13
CA PRO A 31 13.23 9.95 -31.01
C PRO A 31 12.08 10.81 -30.45
N LEU A 32 11.22 10.22 -29.64
CA LEU A 32 10.05 10.87 -29.05
C LEU A 32 10.21 11.22 -27.56
N ALA A 33 11.42 11.12 -26.99
CA ALA A 33 11.64 11.36 -25.56
C ALA A 33 11.11 12.71 -25.06
N LYS A 34 11.19 13.76 -25.88
CA LYS A 34 10.65 15.10 -25.55
C LYS A 34 9.12 15.12 -25.38
N ARG A 35 8.41 14.12 -25.87
CA ARG A 35 6.95 13.97 -25.74
C ARG A 35 6.55 13.18 -24.48
N ASP A 36 7.53 12.63 -23.75
CA ASP A 36 7.33 11.81 -22.55
C ASP A 36 8.38 12.15 -21.47
N LEU A 37 8.57 13.44 -21.21
CA LEU A 37 9.53 13.92 -20.21
C LEU A 37 9.19 13.42 -18.80
N GLY A 38 7.90 13.17 -18.52
CA GLY A 38 7.41 12.63 -17.25
C GLY A 38 7.36 11.10 -17.20
N CYS A 39 7.83 10.42 -18.24
CA CYS A 39 7.81 8.96 -18.36
C CYS A 39 6.43 8.30 -18.26
N HIS A 40 5.33 9.05 -18.35
CA HIS A 40 3.97 8.52 -18.21
C HIS A 40 3.61 7.54 -19.33
N VAL A 41 4.01 7.85 -20.56
CA VAL A 41 3.73 6.99 -21.71
C VAL A 41 4.57 5.72 -21.62
N ARG A 42 5.88 5.84 -21.34
CA ARG A 42 6.74 4.67 -21.12
C ARG A 42 6.26 3.81 -19.95
N ALA A 43 5.76 4.40 -18.86
CA ALA A 43 5.18 3.67 -17.74
C ALA A 43 3.93 2.88 -18.15
N ALA A 44 3.03 3.49 -18.93
CA ALA A 44 1.84 2.83 -19.45
C ALA A 44 2.19 1.69 -20.43
N ILE A 45 3.20 1.89 -21.29
CA ILE A 45 3.70 0.84 -22.19
C ILE A 45 4.28 -0.32 -21.37
N MET A 46 5.08 -0.02 -20.34
CA MET A 46 5.69 -1.04 -19.48
C MET A 46 4.62 -1.82 -18.70
N ALA A 47 3.58 -1.15 -18.20
CA ALA A 47 2.45 -1.80 -17.56
C ALA A 47 1.69 -2.74 -18.52
N ALA A 48 1.51 -2.36 -19.79
CA ALA A 48 0.94 -3.24 -20.81
C ALA A 48 1.87 -4.40 -21.17
N LEU A 49 3.18 -4.14 -21.24
CA LEU A 49 4.19 -5.14 -21.56
C LEU A 49 4.30 -6.21 -20.48
N ARG A 50 4.12 -5.87 -19.20
CA ARG A 50 4.20 -6.78 -18.04
C ARG A 50 3.58 -8.15 -18.31
N HIS A 51 2.36 -8.19 -18.84
CA HIS A 51 1.59 -9.43 -19.00
C HIS A 51 2.00 -10.28 -20.20
N VAL A 52 2.86 -9.76 -21.08
CA VAL A 52 3.33 -10.44 -22.30
C VAL A 52 4.86 -10.46 -22.40
N ALA A 53 5.57 -9.92 -21.40
CA ALA A 53 7.01 -9.82 -21.37
C ALA A 53 7.66 -11.21 -21.30
N ARG A 54 8.88 -11.31 -21.82
CA ARG A 54 9.70 -12.53 -21.84
C ARG A 54 11.10 -12.22 -21.35
N GLY A 55 11.87 -13.25 -21.02
CA GLY A 55 13.29 -13.10 -20.62
C GLY A 55 14.13 -12.25 -21.59
N ALA A 56 13.85 -12.29 -22.89
CA ALA A 56 14.53 -11.46 -23.89
C ALA A 56 14.26 -9.94 -23.74
N ASP A 57 13.23 -9.55 -23.01
CA ASP A 57 12.89 -8.14 -22.75
C ASP A 57 13.62 -7.56 -21.54
N LEU A 58 14.36 -8.39 -20.80
CA LEU A 58 15.07 -7.98 -19.60
C LEU A 58 15.92 -6.70 -19.80
N PRO A 59 16.69 -6.53 -20.90
CA PRO A 59 17.44 -5.30 -21.11
C PRO A 59 16.58 -4.04 -21.21
N VAL A 60 15.35 -4.13 -21.75
CA VAL A 60 14.42 -2.99 -21.83
C VAL A 60 13.87 -2.67 -20.45
N VAL A 61 13.49 -3.70 -19.69
CA VAL A 61 12.96 -3.57 -18.33
C VAL A 61 14.01 -2.99 -17.37
N GLU A 62 15.26 -3.46 -17.42
CA GLU A 62 16.34 -2.91 -16.60
C GLU A 62 16.66 -1.45 -16.94
N ARG A 63 16.62 -1.07 -18.23
CA ARG A 63 16.77 0.35 -18.62
C ARG A 63 15.64 1.20 -18.06
N ALA A 64 14.40 0.74 -18.12
CA ALA A 64 13.26 1.44 -17.53
C ALA A 64 13.40 1.61 -16.01
N LEU A 65 13.85 0.57 -15.31
CA LEU A 65 14.16 0.59 -13.87
C LEU A 65 15.25 1.61 -13.51
N ALA A 66 16.26 1.78 -14.36
CA ALA A 66 17.35 2.71 -14.17
C ALA A 66 17.02 4.16 -14.61
N THR A 67 15.82 4.42 -15.14
CA THR A 67 15.47 5.73 -15.69
C THR A 67 15.01 6.70 -14.61
N TYR A 68 15.78 7.77 -14.42
CA TYR A 68 15.40 8.94 -13.64
C TYR A 68 15.10 10.10 -14.58
N ALA A 69 14.01 10.83 -14.31
CA ALA A 69 13.59 11.97 -15.10
C ALA A 69 13.37 13.19 -14.21
N PHE A 70 13.97 14.32 -14.59
CA PHE A 70 13.85 15.60 -13.88
C PHE A 70 13.36 16.64 -14.87
N ILE A 71 12.18 17.23 -14.61
CA ILE A 71 11.59 18.25 -15.49
C ILE A 71 11.88 19.64 -14.91
N PRO A 72 12.58 20.53 -15.65
CA PRO A 72 12.78 21.91 -15.22
C PRO A 72 11.44 22.64 -14.97
N PRO A 73 11.38 23.59 -14.01
CA PRO A 73 12.50 24.17 -13.27
C PRO A 73 12.84 23.47 -11.94
N GLY A 74 12.15 22.39 -11.57
CA GLY A 74 12.29 21.75 -10.26
C GLY A 74 13.31 20.61 -10.22
N PRO A 75 13.94 20.35 -9.07
CA PRO A 75 14.79 19.16 -8.86
C PRO A 75 13.96 17.89 -8.59
N MET A 76 12.63 17.94 -8.78
CA MET A 76 11.74 16.83 -8.49
C MET A 76 11.87 15.78 -9.58
N GLU A 77 12.21 14.57 -9.15
CA GLU A 77 12.19 13.37 -9.99
C GLU A 77 10.72 13.05 -10.33
N VAL A 78 10.43 12.62 -11.55
CA VAL A 78 9.06 12.34 -12.03
C VAL A 78 8.92 10.96 -12.71
N GLY A 79 10.02 10.21 -12.81
CA GLY A 79 10.08 8.88 -13.43
C GLY A 79 9.71 7.73 -12.49
N GLN A 80 9.25 7.99 -11.26
CA GLN A 80 8.94 6.95 -10.28
C GLN A 80 7.93 5.92 -10.81
N ALA A 81 6.91 6.37 -11.55
CA ALA A 81 5.88 5.49 -12.11
C ALA A 81 6.44 4.51 -13.16
N LEU A 82 7.41 4.94 -13.98
CA LEU A 82 8.09 4.08 -14.93
C LEU A 82 8.90 3.01 -14.20
N ARG A 83 9.64 3.40 -13.16
CA ARG A 83 10.45 2.48 -12.36
C ARG A 83 9.59 1.47 -11.60
N ALA A 84 8.45 1.90 -11.05
CA ALA A 84 7.46 1.02 -10.43
C ALA A 84 6.89 0.00 -11.44
N ALA A 85 6.43 0.47 -12.60
CA ALA A 85 5.89 -0.40 -13.65
C ALA A 85 6.93 -1.41 -14.17
N ALA A 86 8.19 -0.96 -14.33
CA ALA A 86 9.30 -1.81 -14.75
C ALA A 86 9.67 -2.84 -13.68
N LEU A 87 9.58 -2.50 -12.38
CA LEU A 87 9.81 -3.46 -11.30
C LEU A 87 8.77 -4.59 -11.32
N LEU A 88 7.50 -4.25 -11.56
CA LEU A 88 6.44 -5.24 -11.71
C LEU A 88 6.64 -6.12 -12.94
N ALA A 89 7.06 -5.53 -14.08
CA ALA A 89 7.41 -6.31 -15.27
C ALA A 89 8.61 -7.23 -15.03
N LEU A 90 9.61 -6.77 -14.27
CA LEU A 90 10.76 -7.60 -13.88
C LEU A 90 10.32 -8.80 -13.03
N ALA A 91 9.41 -8.59 -12.07
CA ALA A 91 8.90 -9.66 -11.21
C ALA A 91 8.19 -10.78 -11.99
N GLU A 92 7.56 -10.47 -13.13
CA GLU A 92 6.97 -11.50 -14.02
C GLU A 92 8.02 -12.27 -14.83
N ILE A 93 9.17 -11.64 -15.13
CA ILE A 93 10.24 -12.24 -15.94
C ILE A 93 11.21 -13.05 -15.07
N ASP A 94 11.64 -12.46 -13.96
CA ASP A 94 12.65 -12.97 -13.04
C ASP A 94 12.39 -12.41 -11.63
N MET A 95 11.62 -13.15 -10.82
CA MET A 95 11.31 -12.77 -9.45
C MET A 95 12.55 -12.63 -8.56
N GLY A 96 13.57 -13.47 -8.78
CA GLY A 96 14.81 -13.43 -8.00
C GLY A 96 15.55 -12.11 -8.21
N LEU A 97 15.73 -11.70 -9.47
CA LEU A 97 16.34 -10.40 -9.79
C LEU A 97 15.45 -9.24 -9.33
N ALA A 98 14.13 -9.37 -9.45
CA ALA A 98 13.18 -8.36 -8.97
C ALA A 98 13.34 -8.09 -7.46
N GLY A 99 13.56 -9.13 -6.65
CA GLY A 99 13.84 -9.00 -5.22
C GLY A 99 15.02 -8.08 -4.93
N TYR A 100 16.17 -8.28 -5.59
CA TYR A 100 17.34 -7.41 -5.44
C TYR A 100 17.04 -5.97 -5.86
N ARG A 101 16.39 -5.78 -7.01
CA ARG A 101 16.03 -4.44 -7.49
C ARG A 101 15.00 -3.75 -6.59
N ALA A 102 14.09 -4.50 -5.99
CA ALA A 102 13.13 -3.99 -5.03
C ALA A 102 13.83 -3.50 -3.75
N VAL A 103 14.80 -4.25 -3.21
CA VAL A 103 15.62 -3.77 -2.08
C VAL A 103 16.32 -2.46 -2.44
N GLU A 104 16.94 -2.35 -3.61
CA GLU A 104 17.55 -1.08 -4.05
C GLU A 104 16.53 0.07 -4.07
N ARG A 105 15.32 -0.17 -4.59
CA ARG A 105 14.26 0.85 -4.67
C ARG A 105 13.72 1.26 -3.31
N LEU A 106 13.72 0.35 -2.34
CA LEU A 106 13.22 0.62 -1.00
C LEU A 106 14.06 1.68 -0.28
N PHE A 107 15.34 1.78 -0.62
CA PHE A 107 16.28 2.77 -0.06
C PHE A 107 16.64 3.90 -1.05
N ASP A 108 15.85 4.06 -2.11
CA ASP A 108 16.08 5.10 -3.11
C ASP A 108 15.78 6.50 -2.52
N PRO A 109 16.66 7.49 -2.68
CA PRO A 109 16.41 8.85 -2.20
C PRO A 109 15.31 9.58 -2.99
N HIS A 110 14.95 9.09 -4.18
CA HIS A 110 13.95 9.69 -5.07
C HIS A 110 12.60 8.97 -4.99
N VAL A 111 12.09 8.83 -3.77
CA VAL A 111 10.73 8.37 -3.51
C VAL A 111 9.76 9.56 -3.58
N SER A 112 8.63 9.37 -4.24
CA SER A 112 7.56 10.35 -4.29
C SER A 112 6.95 10.53 -2.90
N GLY A 113 7.01 11.74 -2.36
CA GLY A 113 6.33 12.07 -1.10
C GLY A 113 4.80 12.04 -1.21
N MET A 114 4.23 11.99 -2.42
CA MET A 114 2.78 11.90 -2.63
C MET A 114 2.28 10.47 -2.77
N SER A 115 3.06 9.59 -3.41
CA SER A 115 2.61 8.23 -3.75
C SER A 115 3.44 7.12 -3.10
N GLY A 116 4.60 7.44 -2.53
CA GLY A 116 5.56 6.45 -2.03
C GLY A 116 6.27 5.65 -3.14
N GLU A 117 6.01 5.92 -4.41
CA GLU A 117 6.64 5.19 -5.51
C GLU A 117 8.09 5.64 -5.73
N PRO A 118 9.00 4.75 -6.20
CA PRO A 118 8.76 3.34 -6.52
C PRO A 118 8.86 2.40 -5.30
N ALA A 119 9.15 2.93 -4.11
CA ALA A 119 9.39 2.13 -2.92
C ALA A 119 8.13 1.34 -2.49
N LEU A 120 6.95 1.92 -2.61
CA LEU A 120 5.68 1.22 -2.31
C LEU A 120 5.51 -0.03 -3.17
N THR A 121 5.76 0.07 -4.48
CA THR A 121 5.76 -1.11 -5.36
C THR A 121 6.85 -2.10 -4.97
N ALA A 122 8.03 -1.64 -4.57
CA ALA A 122 9.10 -2.51 -4.11
C ALA A 122 8.72 -3.32 -2.86
N VAL A 123 8.05 -2.70 -1.89
CA VAL A 123 7.50 -3.40 -0.72
C VAL A 123 6.55 -4.51 -1.15
N ARG A 124 5.64 -4.24 -2.09
CA ARG A 124 4.68 -5.23 -2.58
C ARG A 124 5.35 -6.41 -3.29
N VAL A 125 6.38 -6.15 -4.08
CA VAL A 125 7.18 -7.19 -4.74
C VAL A 125 7.89 -8.05 -3.69
N LEU A 126 8.53 -7.43 -2.71
CA LEU A 126 9.21 -8.15 -1.62
C LEU A 126 8.24 -8.97 -0.76
N ALA A 127 7.05 -8.42 -0.46
CA ALA A 127 6.01 -9.14 0.27
C ALA A 127 5.51 -10.35 -0.52
N ALA A 128 5.26 -10.20 -1.83
CA ALA A 128 4.81 -11.27 -2.70
C ALA A 128 5.86 -12.39 -2.84
N ASP A 129 7.15 -12.04 -2.82
CA ASP A 129 8.28 -13.00 -2.83
C ASP A 129 8.61 -13.57 -1.42
N GLY A 130 7.87 -13.19 -0.38
CA GLY A 130 8.08 -13.68 0.98
C GLY A 130 9.34 -13.14 1.67
N GLN A 131 9.91 -12.03 1.18
CA GLN A 131 11.13 -11.39 1.70
C GLN A 131 10.88 -10.58 2.98
N SER A 132 10.27 -11.21 3.98
CA SER A 132 9.87 -10.60 5.25
C SER A 132 11.04 -9.97 6.01
N VAL A 133 12.26 -10.52 5.91
CA VAL A 133 13.44 -9.94 6.56
C VAL A 133 13.78 -8.55 6.01
N ALA A 134 13.65 -8.33 4.70
CA ALA A 134 13.89 -7.03 4.09
C ALA A 134 12.85 -5.99 4.54
N LEU A 135 11.58 -6.39 4.58
CA LEU A 135 10.49 -5.54 5.09
C LEU A 135 10.68 -5.20 6.56
N TYR A 136 11.09 -6.17 7.37
CA TYR A 136 11.39 -5.98 8.78
C TYR A 136 12.57 -5.04 8.98
N GLN A 137 13.66 -5.22 8.22
CA GLN A 137 14.81 -4.33 8.26
C GLN A 137 14.39 -2.88 7.95
N TYR A 138 13.54 -2.68 6.94
CA TYR A 138 13.01 -1.35 6.66
C TYR A 138 12.18 -0.84 7.84
N ALA A 139 11.23 -1.62 8.37
CA ALA A 139 10.44 -1.23 9.54
C ALA A 139 11.26 -0.94 10.81
N LEU A 140 12.51 -1.42 10.85
CA LEU A 140 13.47 -1.11 11.89
C LEU A 140 14.39 0.08 11.59
N ALA A 141 14.54 0.47 10.32
CA ALA A 141 15.24 1.69 9.97
C ALA A 141 14.47 2.87 10.56
N GLY A 142 15.18 3.94 10.94
CA GLY A 142 14.62 5.01 11.77
C GLY A 142 13.60 5.90 11.04
N ALA A 143 13.92 7.19 10.92
CA ALA A 143 13.04 8.11 10.22
C ALA A 143 12.94 7.74 8.73
N HIS A 144 11.72 7.52 8.25
CA HIS A 144 11.43 7.24 6.85
C HIS A 144 10.89 8.50 6.16
N PRO A 145 11.28 8.76 4.91
CA PRO A 145 10.77 9.91 4.17
C PRO A 145 9.30 9.74 3.72
N ALA A 146 8.79 8.50 3.69
CA ALA A 146 7.43 8.17 3.24
C ALA A 146 6.74 7.21 4.22
N PRO A 147 5.86 7.72 5.11
CA PRO A 147 5.09 6.92 6.07
C PRO A 147 4.27 5.80 5.44
N GLU A 148 3.77 5.99 4.21
CA GLU A 148 2.98 5.01 3.46
C GLU A 148 3.79 3.77 3.10
N VAL A 149 5.09 3.94 2.82
CA VAL A 149 6.00 2.82 2.53
C VAL A 149 6.23 1.99 3.79
N LEU A 150 6.43 2.64 4.94
CA LEU A 150 6.53 1.95 6.22
C LEU A 150 5.23 1.22 6.56
N ALA A 151 4.08 1.87 6.35
CA ALA A 151 2.78 1.26 6.57
C ALA A 151 2.60 -0.01 5.74
N GLU A 152 2.96 0.02 4.45
CA GLU A 152 2.89 -1.15 3.58
C GLU A 152 3.89 -2.25 4.02
N CYS A 153 5.08 -1.87 4.50
CA CYS A 153 6.04 -2.84 5.06
C CYS A 153 5.43 -3.58 6.26
N LEU A 154 4.77 -2.86 7.17
CA LEU A 154 4.09 -3.46 8.31
C LEU A 154 3.01 -4.44 7.86
N LYS A 155 2.19 -4.07 6.86
CA LYS A 155 1.17 -4.98 6.30
C LYS A 155 1.78 -6.25 5.70
N GLY A 156 2.90 -6.11 4.99
CA GLY A 156 3.64 -7.24 4.42
C GLY A 156 4.28 -8.18 5.44
N LEU A 157 4.22 -7.85 6.75
CA LEU A 157 4.77 -8.65 7.84
C LEU A 157 3.70 -9.46 8.60
N ALA A 158 2.52 -9.67 8.01
CA ALA A 158 1.43 -10.43 8.62
C ALA A 158 1.80 -11.88 9.03
N ASP A 159 2.75 -12.49 8.32
CA ASP A 159 3.25 -13.85 8.60
C ASP A 159 4.56 -13.87 9.41
N ALA A 160 4.99 -12.73 9.95
CA ALA A 160 6.21 -12.66 10.75
C ALA A 160 6.11 -13.53 12.03
N PRO A 161 7.24 -13.95 12.63
CA PRO A 161 7.20 -14.64 13.90
C PRO A 161 6.58 -13.78 15.02
N ALA A 162 5.83 -14.39 15.94
CA ALA A 162 5.16 -13.65 17.03
C ALA A 162 6.07 -12.72 17.86
N PRO A 163 7.34 -13.07 18.17
CA PRO A 163 8.26 -12.12 18.83
C PRO A 163 8.55 -10.86 18.01
N VAL A 164 8.53 -10.97 16.67
CA VAL A 164 8.71 -9.85 15.75
C VAL A 164 7.50 -8.92 15.80
N LEU A 165 6.27 -9.46 15.82
CA LEU A 165 5.06 -8.65 15.99
C LEU A 165 5.13 -7.82 17.27
N ALA A 166 5.49 -8.43 18.41
CA ALA A 166 5.60 -7.72 19.68
C ALA A 166 6.59 -6.53 19.60
N SER A 167 7.74 -6.75 18.96
CA SER A 167 8.75 -5.71 18.75
C SER A 167 8.24 -4.57 17.85
N LEU A 168 7.50 -4.89 16.79
CA LEU A 168 6.93 -3.91 15.87
C LEU A 168 5.83 -3.07 16.55
N VAL A 169 4.95 -3.71 17.33
CA VAL A 169 3.90 -3.02 18.10
C VAL A 169 4.52 -2.06 19.10
N GLU A 170 5.50 -2.51 19.90
CA GLU A 170 6.13 -1.64 20.89
C GLU A 170 6.80 -0.41 20.25
N ARG A 171 7.44 -0.61 19.10
CA ARG A 171 8.11 0.46 18.36
C ARG A 171 7.14 1.47 17.76
N HIS A 172 6.06 1.00 17.16
CA HIS A 172 5.21 1.83 16.29
C HIS A 172 3.87 2.26 16.94
N ARG A 173 3.52 1.74 18.12
CA ARG A 173 2.27 2.12 18.83
C ARG A 173 2.13 3.61 19.14
N ALA A 174 3.26 4.34 19.22
CA ALA A 174 3.30 5.77 19.49
C ALA A 174 3.63 6.61 18.25
N ALA A 175 3.57 6.01 17.05
CA ALA A 175 3.80 6.73 15.80
C ALA A 175 2.81 7.89 15.68
N ALA A 176 3.29 9.06 15.23
CA ALA A 176 2.46 10.23 15.01
C ALA A 176 1.73 10.17 13.65
N ASP A 177 2.33 9.51 12.67
CA ASP A 177 1.82 9.41 11.31
C ASP A 177 0.64 8.42 11.22
N GLU A 178 -0.49 8.89 10.72
CA GLU A 178 -1.72 8.10 10.60
C GLU A 178 -1.53 6.90 9.66
N ALA A 179 -0.75 7.06 8.58
CA ALA A 179 -0.41 5.96 7.68
C ALA A 179 0.27 4.80 8.43
N VAL A 180 1.22 5.10 9.32
CA VAL A 180 1.93 4.09 10.12
C VAL A 180 0.98 3.43 11.11
N GLN A 181 0.10 4.19 11.75
CA GLN A 181 -0.92 3.64 12.65
C GLN A 181 -1.88 2.70 11.91
N VAL A 182 -2.31 3.07 10.70
CA VAL A 182 -3.11 2.23 9.81
C VAL A 182 -2.38 0.93 9.47
N GLY A 183 -1.11 1.02 9.03
CA GLY A 183 -0.30 -0.15 8.71
C GLY A 183 -0.08 -1.08 9.91
N LEU A 184 0.11 -0.51 11.10
CA LEU A 184 0.24 -1.28 12.34
C LEU A 184 -1.06 -2.01 12.71
N VAL A 185 -2.20 -1.35 12.56
CA VAL A 185 -3.50 -1.97 12.84
C VAL A 185 -3.79 -3.09 11.85
N ASP A 186 -3.57 -2.87 10.55
CA ASP A 186 -3.71 -3.93 9.54
C ASP A 186 -2.82 -5.14 9.85
N LEU A 187 -1.57 -4.90 10.25
CA LEU A 187 -0.66 -5.96 10.71
C LEU A 187 -1.26 -6.73 11.91
N ILE A 188 -1.70 -6.03 12.95
CA ILE A 188 -2.28 -6.67 14.14
C ILE A 188 -3.52 -7.49 13.76
N LEU A 189 -4.40 -6.97 12.89
CA LEU A 189 -5.64 -7.66 12.53
C LEU A 189 -5.42 -8.87 11.63
N ALA A 190 -4.41 -8.82 10.77
CA ALA A 190 -4.07 -9.92 9.85
C ALA A 190 -3.21 -11.01 10.52
N HIS A 191 -2.40 -10.68 11.52
CA HIS A 191 -1.43 -11.60 12.08
C HIS A 191 -2.07 -12.65 13.05
N PRO A 192 -1.70 -13.94 13.00
CA PRO A 192 -2.29 -14.99 13.84
C PRO A 192 -2.21 -14.74 15.36
N GLY A 193 -1.10 -14.15 15.81
CA GLY A 193 -0.88 -13.70 17.20
C GLY A 193 -1.45 -12.31 17.55
N GLY A 194 -2.22 -11.70 16.65
CA GLY A 194 -2.72 -10.33 16.78
C GLY A 194 -3.67 -10.09 17.95
N ALA A 195 -4.40 -11.12 18.38
CA ALA A 195 -5.39 -11.03 19.45
C ALA A 195 -4.82 -10.47 20.77
N ALA A 196 -3.54 -10.74 21.06
CA ALA A 196 -2.86 -10.21 22.25
C ALA A 196 -2.71 -8.68 22.22
N PHE A 197 -2.79 -8.05 21.04
CA PHE A 197 -2.55 -6.62 20.83
C PHE A 197 -3.82 -5.83 20.48
N HIS A 198 -5.00 -6.45 20.50
CA HIS A 198 -6.27 -5.73 20.35
C HIS A 198 -6.44 -4.52 21.28
N PRO A 199 -6.00 -4.55 22.55
CA PRO A 199 -6.04 -3.35 23.40
C PRO A 199 -5.32 -2.14 22.79
N VAL A 200 -4.20 -2.37 22.09
CA VAL A 200 -3.45 -1.30 21.41
C VAL A 200 -4.28 -0.68 20.28
N VAL A 201 -5.01 -1.49 19.50
CA VAL A 201 -5.90 -0.98 18.44
C VAL A 201 -6.98 -0.07 19.02
N PHE A 202 -7.58 -0.45 20.15
CA PHE A 202 -8.58 0.37 20.81
C PHE A 202 -8.00 1.64 21.43
N ASP A 203 -6.78 1.59 21.96
CA ASP A 203 -6.10 2.79 22.49
C ASP A 203 -5.76 3.79 21.37
N LEU A 204 -5.27 3.30 20.23
CA LEU A 204 -5.08 4.10 19.02
C LEU A 204 -6.41 4.74 18.57
N MET A 205 -7.49 3.96 18.53
CA MET A 205 -8.81 4.47 18.14
C MET A 205 -9.31 5.57 19.10
N ARG A 206 -9.15 5.40 20.42
CA ARG A 206 -9.52 6.45 21.39
C ARG A 206 -8.69 7.71 21.20
N GLY A 207 -7.39 7.55 20.95
CA GLY A 207 -6.43 8.63 20.74
C GLY A 207 -6.43 9.26 19.34
N ALA A 208 -7.15 8.69 18.36
CA ALA A 208 -7.14 9.10 16.96
C ALA A 208 -7.55 10.58 16.81
N ARG A 209 -6.66 11.43 16.30
CA ARG A 209 -6.95 12.87 16.18
C ARG A 209 -7.81 13.18 14.95
N SER A 210 -7.57 12.46 13.85
CA SER A 210 -8.36 12.56 12.64
C SER A 210 -9.63 11.71 12.70
N HIS A 211 -10.68 12.26 12.09
CA HIS A 211 -11.92 11.55 11.85
C HIS A 211 -11.75 10.40 10.85
N ASP A 212 -10.91 10.61 9.84
CA ASP A 212 -10.68 9.62 8.78
C ASP A 212 -9.99 8.37 9.33
N LEU A 213 -9.00 8.56 10.20
CA LEU A 213 -8.36 7.45 10.91
C LEU A 213 -9.37 6.71 11.80
N TYR A 214 -10.16 7.43 12.60
CA TYR A 214 -11.15 6.81 13.48
C TYR A 214 -12.18 5.99 12.68
N HIS A 215 -12.67 6.57 11.58
CA HIS A 215 -13.61 5.92 10.65
C HIS A 215 -12.99 4.66 10.05
N TYR A 216 -11.78 4.75 9.51
CA TYR A 216 -11.06 3.61 8.97
C TYR A 216 -10.89 2.49 10.01
N LEU A 217 -10.44 2.82 11.23
CA LEU A 217 -10.25 1.83 12.30
C LEU A 217 -11.56 1.12 12.67
N ALA A 218 -12.67 1.85 12.76
CA ALA A 218 -13.98 1.25 13.03
C ALA A 218 -14.37 0.22 11.96
N PHE A 219 -14.18 0.56 10.68
CA PHE A 219 -14.46 -0.34 9.57
C PHE A 219 -13.51 -1.53 9.52
N ALA A 220 -12.21 -1.33 9.77
CA ALA A 220 -11.23 -2.41 9.80
C ALA A 220 -11.56 -3.45 10.90
N LEU A 221 -11.95 -2.98 12.09
CA LEU A 221 -12.37 -3.85 13.19
C LEU A 221 -13.60 -4.70 12.82
N VAL A 222 -14.60 -4.12 12.15
CA VAL A 222 -15.77 -4.86 11.69
C VAL A 222 -15.42 -5.82 10.54
N ALA A 223 -14.61 -5.37 9.59
CA ALA A 223 -14.17 -6.16 8.44
C ALA A 223 -13.35 -7.40 8.85
N SER A 224 -12.65 -7.36 9.99
CA SER A 224 -11.94 -8.51 10.56
C SER A 224 -12.87 -9.70 10.88
N ARG A 225 -14.17 -9.45 11.03
CA ARG A 225 -15.22 -10.43 11.43
C ARG A 225 -14.93 -11.14 12.75
N GLN A 226 -14.00 -10.64 13.56
CA GLN A 226 -13.71 -11.21 14.87
C GLN A 226 -14.71 -10.71 15.89
N ARG A 227 -15.48 -11.62 16.48
CA ARG A 227 -16.58 -11.26 17.37
C ARG A 227 -16.16 -10.38 18.55
N ALA A 228 -15.01 -10.68 19.16
CA ALA A 228 -14.47 -9.91 20.28
C ALA A 228 -14.17 -8.45 19.90
N LEU A 229 -13.71 -8.20 18.67
CA LEU A 229 -13.43 -6.84 18.19
C LEU A 229 -14.71 -6.05 17.94
N VAL A 230 -15.72 -6.69 17.34
CA VAL A 230 -17.04 -6.07 17.12
C VAL A 230 -17.72 -5.74 18.44
N ASP A 231 -17.70 -6.65 19.41
CA ASP A 231 -18.28 -6.41 20.74
C ASP A 231 -17.52 -5.30 21.48
N GLY A 232 -16.18 -5.27 21.38
CA GLY A 232 -15.36 -4.18 21.92
C GLY A 232 -15.63 -2.83 21.28
N LEU A 233 -15.84 -2.80 19.96
CA LEU A 233 -16.22 -1.60 19.22
C LEU A 233 -17.62 -1.10 19.64
N ALA A 234 -18.58 -2.01 19.80
CA ALA A 234 -19.91 -1.68 20.31
C ALA A 234 -19.85 -1.06 21.72
N ALA A 235 -18.96 -1.56 22.58
CA ALA A 235 -18.75 -1.01 23.92
C ALA A 235 -18.16 0.42 23.90
N LEU A 236 -17.39 0.79 22.88
CA LEU A 236 -16.86 2.16 22.73
C LEU A 236 -17.95 3.20 22.45
N ALA A 237 -19.09 2.81 21.89
CA ALA A 237 -20.19 3.72 21.58
C ALA A 237 -20.78 4.39 22.82
N GLY A 238 -20.77 3.72 23.97
CA GLY A 238 -21.32 4.23 25.23
C GLY A 238 -20.67 5.53 25.70
N PRO A 239 -19.34 5.55 25.97
CA PRO A 239 -18.65 6.73 26.46
C PRO A 239 -18.37 7.80 25.38
N GLU A 240 -18.34 7.44 24.09
CA GLU A 240 -18.05 8.37 23.00
C GLU A 240 -19.05 9.53 22.96
N ARG A 241 -18.59 10.77 22.77
CA ARG A 241 -19.44 11.97 22.78
C ARG A 241 -19.34 12.77 21.48
N ASP A 242 -18.31 12.56 20.69
CA ASP A 242 -18.15 13.22 19.41
C ASP A 242 -19.19 12.67 18.40
N GLY A 243 -20.04 13.55 17.87
CA GLY A 243 -21.14 13.17 16.97
C GLY A 243 -20.68 12.54 15.66
N ARG A 244 -19.53 12.97 15.12
CA ARG A 244 -18.97 12.38 13.89
C ARG A 244 -18.38 11.00 14.20
N ARG A 245 -17.83 10.79 15.40
CA ARG A 245 -17.26 9.48 15.79
C ARG A 245 -18.38 8.48 16.02
N LEU A 246 -19.44 8.94 16.67
CA LEU A 246 -20.68 8.19 16.80
C LEU A 246 -21.27 7.83 15.43
N ALA A 247 -21.31 8.75 14.46
CA ALA A 247 -21.75 8.44 13.10
C ALA A 247 -20.88 7.36 12.45
N SER A 248 -19.55 7.47 12.53
CA SER A 248 -18.62 6.46 12.01
C SER A 248 -18.80 5.08 12.68
N LEU A 249 -19.01 5.05 14.01
CA LEU A 249 -19.33 3.82 14.74
C LEU A 249 -20.63 3.19 14.26
N ALA A 250 -21.68 3.99 14.09
CA ALA A 250 -22.98 3.51 13.64
C ALA A 250 -22.89 2.90 12.24
N GLU A 251 -22.23 3.60 11.30
CA GLU A 251 -22.02 3.12 9.93
C GLU A 251 -21.24 1.80 9.90
N ALA A 252 -20.12 1.71 10.63
CA ALA A 252 -19.32 0.50 10.69
C ALA A 252 -20.10 -0.66 11.33
N LEU A 253 -20.71 -0.45 12.51
CA LEU A 253 -21.43 -1.48 13.25
C LEU A 253 -22.69 -1.97 12.51
N ALA A 254 -23.30 -1.14 11.66
CA ALA A 254 -24.42 -1.55 10.82
C ALA A 254 -24.04 -2.67 9.83
N LEU A 255 -22.76 -2.79 9.46
CA LEU A 255 -22.27 -3.89 8.61
C LEU A 255 -22.13 -5.22 9.38
N ALA A 256 -22.08 -5.19 10.72
CA ALA A 256 -21.99 -6.37 11.57
C ALA A 256 -23.37 -6.92 11.94
N VAL A 257 -24.22 -7.20 10.94
CA VAL A 257 -25.64 -7.55 11.12
C VAL A 257 -25.86 -8.77 12.02
N ASP A 258 -24.91 -9.70 12.08
CA ASP A 258 -25.00 -10.92 12.87
C ASP A 258 -24.61 -10.74 14.34
N ALA A 259 -24.16 -9.55 14.74
CA ALA A 259 -23.74 -9.25 16.11
C ALA A 259 -24.85 -8.51 16.90
N PRO A 260 -25.52 -9.17 17.87
CA PRO A 260 -26.47 -8.52 18.77
C PRO A 260 -25.96 -7.22 19.40
N ALA A 261 -24.71 -7.20 19.88
CA ALA A 261 -24.11 -6.02 20.51
C ALA A 261 -23.99 -4.85 19.53
N ALA A 262 -23.62 -5.12 18.27
CA ALA A 262 -23.55 -4.10 17.23
C ALA A 262 -24.94 -3.50 16.96
N ARG A 263 -25.98 -4.32 16.81
CA ARG A 263 -27.36 -3.84 16.58
C ARG A 263 -27.91 -3.03 17.75
N GLU A 264 -27.55 -3.38 18.98
CA GLU A 264 -27.93 -2.60 20.16
C GLU A 264 -27.22 -1.25 20.19
N ALA A 265 -25.91 -1.25 19.94
CA ALA A 265 -25.10 -0.04 19.88
C ALA A 265 -25.59 0.93 18.79
N VAL A 266 -25.86 0.45 17.57
CA VAL A 266 -26.40 1.28 16.47
C VAL A 266 -27.69 2.00 16.90
N ARG A 267 -28.66 1.28 17.46
CA ARG A 267 -29.91 1.88 17.95
C ARG A 267 -29.70 2.87 19.11
N ALA A 268 -28.71 2.62 19.95
CA ALA A 268 -28.35 3.56 21.02
C ALA A 268 -27.71 4.83 20.46
N ILE A 269 -26.89 4.72 19.43
CA ILE A 269 -26.26 5.86 18.75
C ILE A 269 -27.31 6.69 18.00
N GLU A 270 -28.19 6.06 17.22
CA GLU A 270 -29.23 6.75 16.44
C GLU A 270 -30.12 7.62 17.34
N ARG A 271 -30.51 7.11 18.52
CA ARG A 271 -31.29 7.88 19.52
C ARG A 271 -30.56 9.09 20.11
N ARG A 272 -29.23 9.15 19.97
CA ARG A 272 -28.41 10.25 20.47
C ARG A 272 -28.06 11.27 19.38
N LEU A 273 -28.13 10.85 18.11
CA LEU A 273 -27.85 11.70 16.95
C LEU A 273 -29.11 12.34 16.36
N GLY A 274 -30.28 11.70 16.51
CA GLY A 274 -31.59 12.27 16.20
C GLY A 274 -32.10 13.18 17.31
#